data_AF-A0A1J8P707-F1
#
_entry.id   AF-A0A1J8P707-F1
#
_cell.length_a   1.000
_cell.length_b   1.000
_cell.length_c   1.000
_cell.angle_alpha   90.00
_cell.angle_beta   90.00
_cell.angle_gamma   90.00
#
_symmetry.space_group_name_H-M   'P 1'
#
loop_
_entity.id
_entity.type
_entity.pdbx_description
1 polymer ?
#
loop_
_entity_poly.entity_id
_entity_poly.type
_entity_poly.pdbx_seq_one_letter_code
_entity_poly.pdbx_strand_id
1 'polypeptide(L)'
;MITQYFPGAKWWKFDFHTHTPASSDFMEGCSDEDKEKITPEFWLEKFTNEGIECVAITDHNSGKWIDRLKQANEQLTDKLHLFPSVEISVTGDVHILAIFDPSKGTSDIDALLGAVGYNTGTKGGSDSVTTKSITEVIDIIIDHGGVAIPAHADKKKGLFASQGNTLKQVLNNKNIHAMELCDETYEKPRLYQEQKIQWSEVLGSDTHNFRQPSFGNFTWIKMENPTIEGLRLALTDGEASVNREMTKDLNQHAELTIESFQINKTKYIGKKESLRCKFSPFLNTVIGGRGSGKSTLLEFMRFVFRRDKELPEAIRSEFDKYFQVGGDNLLTNESRLSLVYQKQGSRYRLNWSANAELPSLEVVDENGDWQPTDGE
;
A
#
# COMPACT_ATOMS: atom_id res chain seq x y z
N MET A 1 -13.92 -13.59 -1.20
CA MET A 1 -13.99 -12.49 -0.22
C MET A 1 -14.25 -11.20 -0.98
N ILE A 2 -15.27 -10.43 -0.61
CA ILE A 2 -15.47 -9.10 -1.20
C ILE A 2 -14.31 -8.25 -0.71
N THR A 3 -13.40 -7.87 -1.59
CA THR A 3 -12.34 -6.91 -1.31
C THR A 3 -13.01 -5.61 -0.86
N GLN A 4 -12.93 -5.31 0.44
CA GLN A 4 -13.50 -4.08 0.98
C GLN A 4 -12.66 -2.90 0.52
N TYR A 5 -13.14 -2.21 -0.50
CA TYR A 5 -12.53 -0.99 -1.00
C TYR A 5 -13.06 0.21 -0.19
N PHE A 6 -12.29 0.64 0.81
CA PHE A 6 -12.51 1.90 1.50
C PHE A 6 -11.51 2.97 1.03
N PRO A 7 -11.87 4.27 1.08
CA PRO A 7 -10.98 5.34 0.66
C PRO A 7 -9.77 5.48 1.61
N GLY A 8 -8.67 5.99 1.07
CA GLY A 8 -7.44 6.27 1.82
C GLY A 8 -6.49 5.08 1.88
N ALA A 9 -5.45 5.22 2.71
CA ALA A 9 -4.39 4.23 2.80
C ALA A 9 -4.84 2.92 3.49
N LYS A 10 -4.45 1.79 2.90
CA LYS A 10 -4.57 0.45 3.47
C LYS A 10 -3.20 -0.22 3.53
N TRP A 11 -3.10 -1.34 4.23
CA TRP A 11 -1.89 -2.16 4.27
C TRP A 11 -1.84 -3.09 3.06
N TRP A 12 -0.67 -3.18 2.44
CA TRP A 12 -0.40 -4.05 1.30
C TRP A 12 0.70 -5.05 1.67
N LYS A 13 0.52 -6.33 1.36
CA LYS A 13 1.61 -7.30 1.51
C LYS A 13 2.61 -7.10 0.38
N PHE A 14 3.82 -6.66 0.72
CA PHE A 14 4.88 -6.33 -0.23
C PHE A 14 6.08 -7.27 -0.04
N ASP A 15 6.41 -8.05 -1.06
CA ASP A 15 7.69 -8.79 -1.12
C ASP A 15 8.75 -7.94 -1.82
N PHE A 16 9.78 -7.55 -1.06
CA PHE A 16 10.81 -6.61 -1.48
C PHE A 16 11.93 -7.23 -2.33
N HIS A 17 12.07 -8.56 -2.33
CA HIS A 17 13.25 -9.21 -2.89
C HIS A 17 12.86 -10.55 -3.50
N THR A 18 12.80 -10.63 -4.83
CA THR A 18 12.43 -11.84 -5.55
C THR A 18 13.26 -12.03 -6.80
N HIS A 19 13.59 -13.28 -7.11
CA HIS A 19 14.28 -13.63 -8.35
C HIS A 19 13.35 -14.35 -9.32
N THR A 20 13.74 -14.29 -10.60
CA THR A 20 13.10 -14.96 -11.70
C THR A 20 14.13 -15.77 -12.48
N PRO A 21 13.73 -16.54 -13.51
CA PRO A 21 14.67 -17.18 -14.43
C PRO A 21 15.62 -16.23 -15.19
N ALA A 22 15.54 -14.91 -15.00
CA ALA A 22 16.56 -13.99 -15.48
C ALA A 22 17.80 -13.92 -14.57
N SER A 23 17.73 -14.38 -13.32
CA SER A 23 18.90 -14.58 -12.43
C SER A 23 19.53 -15.95 -12.66
N SER A 24 20.86 -16.03 -12.68
CA SER A 24 21.62 -17.24 -13.04
C SER A 24 21.54 -18.37 -12.03
N ASP A 25 21.33 -18.01 -10.77
CA ASP A 25 21.16 -18.89 -9.61
C ASP A 25 19.68 -19.23 -9.32
N PHE A 26 18.74 -18.68 -10.09
CA PHE A 26 17.36 -19.07 -9.99
C PHE A 26 17.19 -20.56 -10.35
N MET A 27 16.53 -21.30 -9.46
CA MET A 27 16.35 -22.75 -9.54
C MET A 27 17.70 -23.51 -9.62
N GLU A 28 18.78 -22.95 -9.07
CA GLU A 28 20.03 -23.68 -8.90
C GLU A 28 19.80 -24.98 -8.12
N GLY A 29 20.41 -26.07 -8.57
CA GLY A 29 20.23 -27.41 -7.98
C GLY A 29 18.90 -28.11 -8.31
N CYS A 30 17.96 -27.46 -9.00
CA CYS A 30 16.74 -28.10 -9.50
C CYS A 30 16.96 -28.80 -10.86
N SER A 31 16.11 -29.79 -11.19
CA SER A 31 16.14 -30.49 -12.48
C SER A 31 15.76 -29.56 -13.63
N ASP A 32 16.19 -29.88 -14.85
CA ASP A 32 15.82 -29.10 -16.05
C ASP A 32 14.30 -29.11 -16.28
N GLU A 33 13.63 -30.23 -16.02
CA GLU A 33 12.17 -30.33 -16.05
C GLU A 33 11.49 -29.35 -15.08
N ASP A 34 12.07 -29.13 -13.90
CA ASP A 34 11.52 -28.17 -12.93
C ASP A 34 11.75 -26.73 -13.36
N LYS A 35 12.88 -26.44 -14.03
CA LYS A 35 13.18 -25.11 -14.58
C LYS A 35 12.27 -24.76 -15.76
N GLU A 36 12.00 -25.72 -16.64
CA GLU A 36 11.14 -25.54 -17.81
C GLU A 36 9.67 -25.25 -17.45
N LYS A 37 9.23 -25.68 -16.26
CA LYS A 37 7.88 -25.39 -15.74
C LYS A 37 7.69 -23.93 -15.33
N ILE A 38 8.78 -23.16 -15.15
CA ILE A 38 8.67 -21.79 -14.65
C ILE A 38 8.30 -20.84 -15.80
N THR A 39 7.00 -20.71 -16.03
CA THR A 39 6.43 -19.67 -16.90
C THR A 39 6.12 -18.40 -16.09
N PRO A 40 5.95 -17.23 -16.75
CA PRO A 40 5.49 -16.02 -16.07
C PRO A 40 4.17 -16.23 -15.31
N GLU A 41 3.22 -16.96 -15.88
CA GLU A 41 1.92 -17.26 -15.26
C GLU A 41 2.09 -18.10 -13.99
N PHE A 42 2.91 -19.16 -14.07
CA PHE A 42 3.22 -19.99 -12.91
C PHE A 42 3.91 -19.18 -11.81
N TRP A 43 4.85 -18.32 -12.17
CA TRP A 43 5.55 -17.44 -11.23
C TRP A 43 4.55 -16.53 -10.51
N LEU A 44 3.66 -15.85 -11.24
CA LEU A 44 2.65 -14.96 -10.66
C LEU A 44 1.65 -15.71 -9.77
N GLU A 45 1.19 -16.89 -10.22
CA GLU A 45 0.25 -17.74 -9.47
C GLU A 45 0.80 -18.10 -8.09
N LYS A 46 2.12 -18.31 -7.95
CA LYS A 46 2.74 -18.58 -6.66
C LYS A 46 2.54 -17.43 -5.67
N PHE A 47 2.78 -16.18 -6.09
CA PHE A 47 2.59 -15.02 -5.21
C PHE A 47 1.11 -14.76 -4.91
N THR A 48 0.23 -14.93 -5.90
CA THR A 48 -1.22 -14.81 -5.70
C THR A 48 -1.74 -15.85 -4.68
N ASN A 49 -1.24 -17.09 -4.74
CA ASN A 49 -1.64 -18.16 -3.81
C ASN A 49 -1.18 -17.90 -2.36
N GLU A 50 -0.05 -17.22 -2.16
CA GLU A 50 0.39 -16.74 -0.84
C GLU A 50 -0.35 -15.46 -0.39
N GLY A 51 -1.19 -14.90 -1.25
CA GLY A 51 -1.91 -13.66 -1.01
C GLY A 51 -1.01 -12.42 -0.97
N ILE A 52 0.17 -12.47 -1.59
CA ILE A 52 1.04 -11.30 -1.77
C ILE A 52 0.39 -10.36 -2.79
N GLU A 53 0.43 -9.05 -2.55
CA GLU A 53 -0.24 -8.06 -3.39
C GLU A 53 0.75 -7.22 -4.21
N CYS A 54 1.93 -6.92 -3.65
CA CYS A 54 2.98 -6.14 -4.28
C CYS A 54 4.28 -6.96 -4.34
N VAL A 55 4.97 -6.94 -5.49
CA VAL A 55 6.21 -7.70 -5.65
C VAL A 55 7.26 -6.86 -6.38
N ALA A 56 8.44 -6.71 -5.77
CA ALA A 56 9.63 -6.18 -6.43
C ALA A 56 10.36 -7.29 -7.17
N ILE A 57 10.55 -7.13 -8.49
CA ILE A 57 11.24 -8.10 -9.36
C ILE A 57 12.72 -7.72 -9.38
N THR A 58 13.55 -8.38 -8.58
CA THR A 58 14.91 -7.91 -8.25
C THR A 58 16.00 -8.85 -8.78
N ASP A 59 15.86 -9.28 -10.04
CA ASP A 59 16.88 -10.13 -10.64
C ASP A 59 18.28 -9.48 -10.58
N HIS A 60 19.33 -10.30 -10.43
CA HIS A 60 20.71 -9.82 -10.38
C HIS A 60 21.08 -9.07 -11.65
N ASN A 61 21.30 -7.76 -11.53
CA ASN A 61 21.79 -6.90 -12.62
C ASN A 61 21.01 -7.07 -13.95
N SER A 62 19.70 -7.30 -13.89
CA SER A 62 18.86 -7.59 -15.07
C SER A 62 17.40 -7.20 -14.86
N GLY A 63 16.77 -6.61 -15.88
CA GLY A 63 15.32 -6.38 -15.90
C GLY A 63 14.56 -7.36 -16.81
N LYS A 64 15.23 -8.39 -17.35
CA LYS A 64 14.79 -9.14 -18.55
C LYS A 64 13.42 -9.81 -18.43
N TRP A 65 12.96 -10.13 -17.22
CA TRP A 65 11.69 -10.80 -16.99
C TRP A 65 10.53 -9.85 -16.65
N ILE A 66 10.80 -8.56 -16.41
CA ILE A 66 9.81 -7.59 -15.93
C ILE A 66 8.65 -7.47 -16.92
N ASP A 67 8.92 -7.18 -18.18
CA ASP A 67 7.84 -6.94 -19.16
C ASP A 67 7.05 -8.22 -19.48
N ARG A 68 7.70 -9.39 -19.40
CA ARG A 68 7.04 -10.70 -19.55
C ARG A 68 6.05 -10.96 -18.42
N LEU A 69 6.46 -10.70 -17.18
CA LEU A 69 5.60 -10.82 -16.01
C LEU A 69 4.44 -9.85 -16.09
N LYS A 70 4.67 -8.60 -16.51
CA LYS A 70 3.60 -7.63 -16.71
C LYS A 70 2.59 -8.07 -17.75
N GLN A 71 3.06 -8.57 -18.90
CA GLN A 71 2.17 -9.08 -19.94
C GLN A 71 1.29 -10.24 -19.44
N ALA A 72 1.86 -11.18 -18.68
CA ALA A 72 1.11 -12.28 -18.09
C ALA A 72 0.14 -11.81 -16.98
N ASN A 73 0.55 -10.83 -16.17
CA ASN A 73 -0.25 -10.25 -15.10
C ASN A 73 -1.51 -9.54 -15.63
N GLU A 74 -1.49 -9.02 -16.86
CA GLU A 74 -2.70 -8.48 -17.50
C GLU A 74 -3.82 -9.52 -17.70
N GLN A 75 -3.47 -10.81 -17.72
CA GLN A 75 -4.43 -11.91 -17.89
C GLN A 75 -5.00 -12.41 -16.55
N LEU A 76 -4.48 -11.96 -15.41
CA LEU A 76 -4.99 -12.35 -14.10
C LEU A 76 -6.24 -11.54 -13.73
N THR A 77 -7.21 -12.21 -13.11
CA THR A 77 -8.39 -11.56 -12.52
C THR A 77 -7.97 -10.65 -11.38
N ASP A 78 -7.15 -11.17 -10.46
CA ASP A 78 -6.58 -10.44 -9.33
C ASP A 78 -5.11 -10.14 -9.64
N LYS A 79 -4.87 -8.96 -10.23
CA LYS A 79 -3.54 -8.54 -10.66
C LYS A 79 -2.64 -8.22 -9.47
N LEU A 80 -1.39 -8.62 -9.57
CA LEU A 80 -0.33 -8.18 -8.66
C LEU A 80 0.14 -6.78 -9.03
N HIS A 81 0.54 -6.00 -8.04
CA HIS A 81 1.27 -4.75 -8.24
C HIS A 81 2.76 -5.07 -8.41
N LEU A 82 3.19 -5.23 -9.66
CA LEU A 82 4.58 -5.52 -9.99
C LEU A 82 5.41 -4.24 -10.00
N PHE A 83 6.43 -4.17 -9.16
CA PHE A 83 7.42 -3.09 -9.10
C PHE A 83 8.67 -3.52 -9.89
N PRO A 84 8.91 -2.95 -11.09
CA PRO A 84 10.16 -3.11 -11.82
C PRO A 84 11.34 -2.79 -10.92
N SER A 85 12.24 -3.74 -10.73
CA SER A 85 13.36 -3.57 -9.82
C SER A 85 14.61 -4.27 -10.36
N VAL A 86 15.72 -4.15 -9.64
CA VAL A 86 16.96 -4.89 -9.91
C VAL A 86 17.77 -4.96 -8.62
N GLU A 87 18.39 -6.10 -8.35
CA GLU A 87 19.45 -6.19 -7.34
C GLU A 87 20.79 -5.92 -8.02
N ILE A 88 21.41 -4.80 -7.67
CA ILE A 88 22.65 -4.34 -8.30
C ILE A 88 23.83 -4.82 -7.46
N SER A 89 24.80 -5.47 -8.10
CA SER A 89 26.09 -5.79 -7.48
C SER A 89 27.00 -4.56 -7.55
N VAL A 90 27.25 -3.95 -6.40
CA VAL A 90 27.97 -2.67 -6.29
C VAL A 90 29.40 -2.87 -5.80
N THR A 91 30.29 -1.91 -6.11
CA THR A 91 31.68 -1.91 -5.61
C THR A 91 31.75 -2.21 -4.12
N GLY A 92 32.65 -3.12 -3.74
CA GLY A 92 32.73 -3.64 -2.37
C GLY A 92 31.95 -4.94 -2.15
N ASP A 93 31.43 -5.53 -3.23
CA ASP A 93 30.61 -6.76 -3.22
C ASP A 93 29.37 -6.60 -2.32
N VAL A 94 28.73 -5.42 -2.41
CA VAL A 94 27.50 -5.07 -1.68
C VAL A 94 26.34 -5.05 -2.65
N HIS A 95 25.19 -5.58 -2.26
CA HIS A 95 23.99 -5.56 -3.07
C HIS A 95 23.04 -4.43 -2.66
N ILE A 96 22.50 -3.72 -3.65
CA ILE A 96 21.51 -2.65 -3.47
C ILE A 96 20.31 -2.97 -4.36
N LEU A 97 19.12 -3.03 -3.77
CA LEU A 97 17.87 -3.07 -4.50
C LEU A 97 17.55 -1.68 -5.03
N ALA A 98 17.29 -1.59 -6.33
CA ALA A 98 16.71 -0.42 -6.96
C ALA A 98 15.26 -0.75 -7.36
N ILE A 99 14.29 -0.14 -6.70
CA ILE A 99 12.85 -0.39 -6.89
C ILE A 99 12.23 0.81 -7.59
N PHE A 100 11.41 0.57 -8.62
CA PHE A 100 10.79 1.61 -9.43
C PHE A 100 9.28 1.48 -9.53
N ASP A 101 8.65 2.55 -10.02
CA ASP A 101 7.20 2.62 -10.20
C ASP A 101 6.66 1.51 -11.10
N PRO A 102 5.46 0.96 -10.82
CA PRO A 102 4.83 -0.03 -11.69
C PRO A 102 4.63 0.40 -13.15
N SER A 103 4.79 1.68 -13.50
CA SER A 103 4.83 2.14 -14.90
C SER A 103 6.15 1.86 -15.66
N LYS A 104 7.25 1.54 -14.97
CA LYS A 104 8.60 1.35 -15.55
C LYS A 104 8.79 -0.02 -16.20
N GLY A 105 9.83 -0.25 -16.99
CA GLY A 105 10.04 -1.54 -17.66
C GLY A 105 11.48 -2.00 -17.73
N THR A 106 11.72 -3.08 -18.49
CA THR A 106 13.07 -3.63 -18.73
C THR A 106 14.04 -2.55 -19.22
N SER A 107 13.59 -1.66 -20.10
CA SER A 107 14.42 -0.59 -20.67
C SER A 107 14.88 0.44 -19.65
N ASP A 108 14.07 0.73 -18.62
CA ASP A 108 14.46 1.64 -17.55
C ASP A 108 15.56 1.02 -16.67
N ILE A 109 15.45 -0.29 -16.38
CA ILE A 109 16.48 -1.04 -15.66
C ILE A 109 17.79 -1.08 -16.46
N ASP A 110 17.70 -1.32 -17.77
CA ASP A 110 18.87 -1.31 -18.64
C ASP A 110 19.57 0.06 -18.69
N ALA A 111 18.78 1.15 -18.73
CA ALA A 111 19.32 2.51 -18.66
C ALA A 111 20.02 2.78 -17.32
N LEU A 112 19.41 2.36 -16.20
CA LEU A 112 20.00 2.47 -14.88
C LEU A 112 21.34 1.72 -14.79
N LEU A 113 21.38 0.46 -15.25
CA LEU A 113 22.59 -0.37 -15.22
C LEU A 113 23.74 0.27 -16.00
N GLY A 114 23.44 0.89 -17.15
CA GLY A 114 24.40 1.70 -17.89
C GLY A 114 24.89 2.93 -17.13
N ALA A 115 23.98 3.64 -16.45
CA ALA A 115 24.30 4.84 -15.67
C ALA A 115 25.16 4.56 -14.44
N VAL A 116 24.92 3.44 -13.73
CA VAL A 116 25.76 2.96 -12.63
C VAL A 116 27.04 2.28 -13.12
N GLY A 117 27.17 2.11 -14.43
CA GLY A 117 28.36 1.58 -15.10
C GLY A 117 28.61 0.10 -14.80
N TYR A 118 27.54 -0.71 -14.72
CA TYR A 118 27.62 -2.17 -14.72
C TYR A 118 27.78 -2.67 -16.17
N ASN A 119 28.99 -2.53 -16.72
CA ASN A 119 29.23 -2.73 -18.16
C ASN A 119 30.01 -4.01 -18.49
N THR A 120 30.64 -4.63 -17.50
CA THR A 120 31.57 -5.76 -17.68
C THR A 120 31.04 -7.10 -17.19
N GLY A 121 29.94 -7.09 -16.42
CA GLY A 121 29.31 -8.29 -15.90
C GLY A 121 28.23 -8.86 -16.80
N THR A 122 27.83 -10.09 -16.51
CA THR A 122 26.74 -10.77 -17.18
C THR A 122 25.41 -10.32 -16.59
N LYS A 123 24.44 -9.94 -17.45
CA LYS A 123 23.07 -9.68 -16.99
C LYS A 123 22.47 -10.96 -16.41
N GLY A 124 21.94 -10.89 -15.20
CA GLY A 124 21.45 -12.07 -14.46
C GLY A 124 22.49 -12.67 -13.53
N GLY A 125 23.76 -12.25 -13.64
CA GLY A 125 24.85 -12.74 -12.79
C GLY A 125 25.36 -11.70 -11.82
N SER A 126 26.19 -12.16 -10.88
CA SER A 126 26.91 -11.37 -9.89
C SER A 126 28.44 -11.51 -10.07
N ASP A 127 28.88 -11.62 -11.32
CA ASP A 127 30.26 -11.86 -11.76
C ASP A 127 31.10 -10.57 -11.91
N SER A 128 30.46 -9.41 -11.74
CA SER A 128 31.11 -8.11 -11.75
C SER A 128 30.46 -7.16 -10.75
N VAL A 129 30.95 -5.93 -10.70
CA VAL A 129 30.38 -4.86 -9.89
C VAL A 129 30.29 -3.57 -10.71
N THR A 130 29.49 -2.62 -10.24
CA THR A 130 29.44 -1.27 -10.79
C THR A 130 30.82 -0.61 -10.82
N THR A 131 31.01 0.36 -11.71
CA THR A 131 32.19 1.26 -11.67
C THR A 131 31.99 2.45 -10.73
N LYS A 132 30.73 2.71 -10.35
CA LYS A 132 30.30 3.74 -9.40
C LYS A 132 30.34 3.23 -7.96
N SER A 133 30.69 4.12 -7.02
CA SER A 133 30.66 3.84 -5.58
C SER A 133 29.24 3.59 -5.06
N ILE A 134 29.10 2.98 -3.88
CA ILE A 134 27.79 2.70 -3.26
C ILE A 134 26.93 3.96 -3.15
N THR A 135 27.50 5.08 -2.70
CA THR A 135 26.77 6.34 -2.58
C THR A 135 26.34 6.90 -3.93
N GLU A 136 27.20 6.84 -4.95
CA GLU A 136 26.84 7.28 -6.30
C GLU A 136 25.73 6.41 -6.90
N VAL A 137 25.77 5.09 -6.67
CA VAL A 137 24.71 4.18 -7.15
C VAL A 137 23.36 4.55 -6.52
N ILE A 138 23.32 4.79 -5.20
CA ILE A 138 22.11 5.22 -4.51
C ILE A 138 21.58 6.52 -5.11
N ASP A 139 22.44 7.52 -5.29
CA ASP A 139 22.02 8.82 -5.83
C ASP A 139 21.49 8.69 -7.27
N ILE A 140 22.14 7.87 -8.11
CA ILE A 140 21.69 7.60 -9.48
C ILE A 140 20.32 6.91 -9.49
N ILE A 141 20.06 5.95 -8.57
CA ILE A 141 18.74 5.30 -8.46
C ILE A 141 17.66 6.34 -8.18
N ILE A 142 17.91 7.27 -7.26
CA ILE A 142 16.96 8.35 -6.94
C ILE A 142 16.76 9.28 -8.13
N ASP A 143 17.84 9.65 -8.85
CA ASP A 143 17.76 10.50 -10.05
C ASP A 143 16.93 9.85 -11.17
N HIS A 144 16.84 8.51 -11.20
CA HIS A 144 16.00 7.75 -12.12
C HIS A 144 14.56 7.56 -11.60
N GLY A 145 14.21 8.17 -10.46
CA GLY A 145 12.89 8.13 -9.85
C GLY A 145 12.61 6.87 -9.03
N GLY A 146 13.64 6.09 -8.68
CA GLY A 146 13.52 4.89 -7.86
C GLY A 146 13.68 5.13 -6.37
N VAL A 147 13.61 4.04 -5.61
CA VAL A 147 14.01 3.94 -4.21
C VAL A 147 15.18 2.95 -4.12
N ALA A 148 16.21 3.32 -3.37
CA ALA A 148 17.37 2.48 -3.09
C ALA A 148 17.25 1.84 -1.70
N ILE A 149 17.41 0.52 -1.62
CA ILE A 149 17.36 -0.25 -0.38
C ILE A 149 18.58 -1.16 -0.33
N PRO A 150 19.46 -1.07 0.69
CA PRO A 150 20.48 -2.08 0.91
C PRO A 150 19.85 -3.48 1.06
N ALA A 151 20.23 -4.41 0.19
CA ALA A 151 19.73 -5.78 0.21
C ALA A 151 20.36 -6.52 1.40
N HIS A 152 19.58 -7.45 1.99
CA HIS A 152 19.99 -8.38 3.06
C HIS A 152 21.12 -7.86 3.94
N ALA A 153 20.92 -6.68 4.54
CA ALA A 153 21.98 -5.84 5.07
C ALA A 153 22.85 -6.54 6.13
N ASP A 154 22.27 -7.52 6.85
CA ASP A 154 22.89 -8.36 7.87
C ASP A 154 23.55 -9.65 7.34
N LYS A 155 23.44 -9.97 6.05
CA LYS A 155 23.98 -11.18 5.42
C LYS A 155 25.25 -10.90 4.61
N LYS A 156 25.80 -11.96 4.00
CA LYS A 156 26.93 -11.85 3.08
C LYS A 156 26.52 -10.99 1.89
N LYS A 157 27.40 -10.10 1.44
CA LYS A 157 27.11 -9.06 0.44
C LYS A 157 26.07 -8.02 0.89
N GLY A 158 25.64 -8.06 2.14
CA GLY A 158 24.87 -7.00 2.76
C GLY A 158 25.75 -5.80 3.16
N LEU A 159 25.11 -4.64 3.30
CA LEU A 159 25.81 -3.39 3.63
C LEU A 159 26.63 -3.48 4.92
N PHE A 160 26.19 -4.22 5.94
CA PHE A 160 26.91 -4.30 7.23
C PHE A 160 28.16 -5.17 7.19
N ALA A 161 28.43 -5.87 6.08
CA ALA A 161 29.76 -6.41 5.80
C ALA A 161 30.79 -5.31 5.52
N SER A 162 30.36 -4.12 5.09
CA SER A 162 31.21 -2.94 4.94
C SER A 162 31.59 -2.34 6.29
N GLN A 163 32.81 -1.81 6.40
CA GLN A 163 33.35 -1.26 7.65
C GLN A 163 33.96 0.13 7.45
N GLY A 164 34.16 0.85 8.56
CA GLY A 164 34.91 2.11 8.58
C GLY A 164 34.26 3.23 7.75
N ASN A 165 35.08 3.92 6.94
CA ASN A 165 34.65 5.12 6.20
C ASN A 165 33.59 4.83 5.13
N THR A 166 33.64 3.66 4.48
CA THR A 166 32.66 3.26 3.47
C THR A 166 31.27 3.17 4.07
N LEU A 167 31.12 2.41 5.17
CA LEU A 167 29.85 2.32 5.88
C LEU A 167 29.38 3.70 6.35
N LYS A 168 30.29 4.50 6.94
CA LYS A 168 29.99 5.87 7.39
C LYS A 168 29.46 6.77 6.26
N GLN A 169 30.00 6.66 5.04
CA GLN A 169 29.52 7.44 3.89
C GLN A 169 28.10 7.05 3.50
N VAL A 170 27.81 5.74 3.47
CA VAL A 170 26.48 5.23 3.13
C VAL A 170 25.45 5.63 4.19
N LEU A 171 25.76 5.48 5.48
CA LEU A 171 24.86 5.88 6.58
C LEU A 171 24.55 7.39 6.59
N ASN A 172 25.47 8.22 6.08
CA ASN A 172 25.26 9.67 5.94
C ASN A 172 24.47 10.06 4.67
N ASN A 173 24.16 9.10 3.78
CA ASN A 173 23.37 9.39 2.59
C ASN A 173 21.88 9.53 2.96
N LYS A 174 21.33 10.72 2.73
CA LYS A 174 19.93 11.06 3.04
C LYS A 174 18.91 10.41 2.10
N ASN A 175 19.38 9.79 1.02
CA ASN A 175 18.52 9.13 0.04
C ASN A 175 18.07 7.72 0.49
N ILE A 176 18.64 7.19 1.57
CA ILE A 176 18.27 5.89 2.13
C ILE A 176 17.26 6.09 3.26
N HIS A 177 16.11 5.44 3.11
CA HIS A 177 15.01 5.48 4.09
C HIS A 177 14.70 4.09 4.67
N ALA A 178 15.21 3.03 4.05
CA ALA A 178 14.97 1.66 4.43
C ALA A 178 16.17 0.76 4.16
N MET A 179 16.21 -0.40 4.81
CA MET A 179 17.10 -1.52 4.50
C MET A 179 16.32 -2.82 4.60
N GLU A 180 16.73 -3.81 3.80
CA GLU A 180 16.28 -5.17 4.03
C GLU A 180 17.10 -5.78 5.17
N LEU A 181 16.42 -6.27 6.22
CA LEU A 181 17.04 -6.91 7.36
C LEU A 181 16.45 -8.31 7.54
N CYS A 182 17.22 -9.34 7.22
CA CYS A 182 16.73 -10.73 7.24
C CYS A 182 16.58 -11.27 8.66
N ASP A 183 17.50 -10.91 9.56
CA ASP A 183 17.45 -11.28 10.99
C ASP A 183 17.17 -10.04 11.86
N GLU A 184 15.96 -9.95 12.40
CA GLU A 184 15.54 -8.86 13.30
C GLU A 184 16.37 -8.78 14.59
N THR A 185 17.01 -9.90 14.98
CA THR A 185 17.86 -9.97 16.17
C THR A 185 19.30 -9.52 15.91
N TYR A 186 19.64 -9.21 14.65
CA TYR A 186 20.98 -8.80 14.27
C TYR A 186 21.42 -7.53 14.99
N GLU A 187 22.57 -7.59 15.66
CA GLU A 187 23.18 -6.43 16.30
C GLU A 187 23.78 -5.50 15.23
N LYS A 188 23.07 -4.40 14.97
CA LYS A 188 23.47 -3.39 13.99
C LYS A 188 24.84 -2.79 14.33
N PRO A 189 25.69 -2.43 13.35
CA PRO A 189 27.02 -1.90 13.62
C PRO A 189 27.01 -0.68 14.54
N ARG A 190 28.06 -0.53 15.36
CA ARG A 190 28.22 0.60 16.29
C ARG A 190 28.03 1.98 15.63
N LEU A 191 28.52 2.15 14.40
CA LEU A 191 28.34 3.40 13.64
C LEU A 191 26.87 3.73 13.37
N TYR A 192 26.04 2.72 13.06
CA TYR A 192 24.60 2.89 12.85
C TYR A 192 23.91 3.37 14.13
N GLN A 193 24.27 2.75 15.26
CA GLN A 193 23.73 3.10 16.58
C GLN A 193 24.16 4.50 17.04
N GLU A 194 25.45 4.83 16.92
CA GLU A 194 26.01 6.13 17.33
C GLU A 194 25.44 7.30 16.52
N GLN A 195 25.16 7.08 15.23
CA GLN A 195 24.53 8.07 14.36
C GLN A 195 23.01 8.15 14.52
N LYS A 196 22.40 7.25 15.31
CA LYS A 196 20.95 7.18 15.55
C LYS A 196 20.16 7.05 14.25
N ILE A 197 20.67 6.23 13.32
CA ILE A 197 19.96 5.94 12.08
C ILE A 197 18.67 5.17 12.40
N GLN A 198 17.58 5.55 11.75
CA GLN A 198 16.25 4.95 11.93
C GLN A 198 15.65 4.59 10.57
N TRP A 199 16.41 3.88 9.74
CA TRP A 199 15.87 3.35 8.50
C TRP A 199 14.78 2.33 8.79
N SER A 200 13.72 2.35 7.99
CA SER A 200 12.69 1.33 8.00
C SER A 200 13.31 -0.04 7.72
N GLU A 201 12.88 -1.05 8.47
CA GLU A 201 13.33 -2.42 8.28
C GLU A 201 12.27 -3.16 7.47
N VAL A 202 12.66 -3.60 6.28
CA VAL A 202 11.82 -4.40 5.40
C VAL A 202 12.38 -5.81 5.25
N LEU A 203 11.56 -6.69 4.73
CA LEU A 203 11.86 -8.07 4.44
C LEU A 203 11.26 -8.43 3.08
N GLY A 204 12.09 -9.01 2.20
CA GLY A 204 11.66 -9.79 1.06
C GLY A 204 11.94 -11.27 1.28
N SER A 205 11.51 -12.09 0.32
CA SER A 205 11.71 -13.53 0.38
C SER A 205 13.08 -14.00 -0.08
N ASP A 206 13.78 -13.17 -0.86
CA ASP A 206 15.06 -13.49 -1.50
C ASP A 206 14.99 -14.85 -2.22
N THR A 207 13.82 -15.10 -2.82
CA THR A 207 13.45 -16.44 -3.27
C THR A 207 14.13 -16.78 -4.59
N HIS A 208 14.99 -17.79 -4.55
CA HIS A 208 15.62 -18.38 -5.73
C HIS A 208 14.90 -19.63 -6.24
N ASN A 209 13.93 -20.17 -5.49
CA ASN A 209 12.99 -21.19 -5.93
C ASN A 209 11.77 -21.27 -5.01
N PHE A 210 10.64 -21.75 -5.51
CA PHE A 210 9.38 -21.83 -4.74
C PHE A 210 9.30 -22.95 -3.68
N ARG A 211 10.43 -23.57 -3.32
CA ARG A 211 10.48 -24.66 -2.31
C ARG A 211 11.14 -24.21 -1.01
N GLN A 212 11.77 -23.02 -1.00
CA GLN A 212 12.46 -22.50 0.17
C GLN A 212 11.50 -22.05 1.26
N PRO A 213 11.88 -22.15 2.54
CA PRO A 213 11.06 -21.72 3.66
C PRO A 213 10.84 -20.20 3.74
N SER A 214 11.67 -19.40 3.05
CA SER A 214 11.53 -17.94 2.99
C SER A 214 10.52 -17.47 1.93
N PHE A 215 10.11 -18.34 1.01
CA PHE A 215 9.07 -18.00 0.04
C PHE A 215 7.78 -17.65 0.78
N GLY A 216 7.20 -16.50 0.44
CA GLY A 216 6.04 -15.96 1.18
C GLY A 216 6.42 -14.94 2.26
N ASN A 217 7.70 -14.65 2.50
CA ASN A 217 8.10 -13.50 3.32
C ASN A 217 7.67 -12.18 2.66
N PHE A 218 7.10 -11.29 3.46
CA PHE A 218 6.68 -9.97 3.02
C PHE A 218 6.77 -8.97 4.18
N THR A 219 6.66 -7.70 3.82
CA THR A 219 6.43 -6.61 4.78
C THR A 219 5.11 -5.93 4.44
N TRP A 220 4.31 -5.60 5.45
CA TRP A 220 3.13 -4.77 5.26
C TRP A 220 3.55 -3.32 5.04
N ILE A 221 3.10 -2.73 3.94
CA ILE A 221 3.36 -1.34 3.60
C ILE A 221 2.04 -0.60 3.49
N LYS A 222 1.88 0.50 4.21
CA LYS A 222 0.65 1.29 4.23
C LYS A 222 0.67 2.35 3.14
N MET A 223 -0.20 2.21 2.14
CA MET A 223 -0.31 3.12 1.00
C MET A 223 -1.76 3.24 0.53
N GLU A 224 -2.13 4.37 -0.09
CA GLU A 224 -3.41 4.48 -0.80
C GLU A 224 -3.36 3.68 -2.11
N ASN A 225 -2.34 3.92 -2.93
CA ASN A 225 -2.11 3.20 -4.18
C ASN A 225 -0.66 2.69 -4.20
N PRO A 226 -0.40 1.44 -4.63
CA PRO A 226 0.95 0.90 -4.79
C PRO A 226 1.66 1.58 -5.96
N THR A 227 2.40 2.64 -5.63
CA THR A 227 3.18 3.47 -6.54
C THR A 227 4.55 3.73 -5.92
N ILE A 228 5.54 4.15 -6.70
CA ILE A 228 6.87 4.40 -6.12
C ILE A 228 6.86 5.52 -5.08
N GLU A 229 6.03 6.55 -5.29
CA GLU A 229 5.91 7.67 -4.35
C GLU A 229 5.15 7.27 -3.08
N GLY A 230 4.13 6.42 -3.20
CA GLY A 230 3.47 5.80 -2.05
C GLY A 230 4.47 4.98 -1.22
N LEU A 231 5.32 4.19 -1.88
CA LEU A 231 6.34 3.38 -1.22
C LEU A 231 7.39 4.26 -0.54
N ARG A 232 7.91 5.27 -1.24
CA ARG A 232 8.88 6.25 -0.72
C ARG A 232 8.36 6.93 0.55
N LEU A 233 7.11 7.38 0.55
CA LEU A 233 6.47 8.00 1.71
C LEU A 233 6.34 6.99 2.86
N ALA A 234 5.84 5.79 2.59
CA ALA A 234 5.66 4.76 3.61
C ALA A 234 6.99 4.37 4.29
N LEU A 235 8.06 4.19 3.51
CA LEU A 235 9.40 3.90 4.04
C LEU A 235 9.99 5.07 4.83
N THR A 236 9.60 6.30 4.52
CA THR A 236 10.02 7.50 5.28
C THR A 236 9.26 7.61 6.61
N ASP A 237 7.98 7.23 6.63
CA ASP A 237 7.12 7.26 7.81
C ASP A 237 7.47 6.20 8.86
N GLY A 238 8.27 5.19 8.51
CA GLY A 238 8.72 4.16 9.44
C GLY A 238 7.59 3.27 9.95
N GLU A 239 7.61 2.95 11.24
CA GLU A 239 6.65 2.05 11.90
C GLU A 239 5.17 2.46 11.74
N ALA A 240 4.89 3.73 11.38
CA ALA A 240 3.52 4.17 11.08
C ALA A 240 2.96 3.57 9.78
N SER A 241 3.85 3.17 8.87
CA SER A 241 3.53 2.72 7.51
C SER A 241 4.31 1.47 7.06
N VAL A 242 5.19 0.92 7.91
CA VAL A 242 5.97 -0.31 7.68
C VAL A 242 5.79 -1.26 8.86
N ASN A 243 5.37 -2.50 8.59
CA ASN A 243 5.14 -3.49 9.63
C ASN A 243 5.49 -4.92 9.15
N ARG A 244 6.30 -5.64 9.93
CA ARG A 244 6.80 -6.99 9.59
C ARG A 244 5.98 -8.15 10.19
N GLU A 245 4.86 -7.87 10.87
CA GLU A 245 3.96 -8.89 11.42
C GLU A 245 3.29 -9.70 10.31
N MET A 246 3.71 -10.94 10.11
CA MET A 246 3.18 -11.79 9.04
C MET A 246 1.92 -12.58 9.43
N THR A 247 1.59 -12.69 10.73
CA THR A 247 0.53 -13.60 11.20
C THR A 247 -0.87 -12.98 11.27
N LYS A 248 -0.96 -11.65 11.15
CA LYS A 248 -2.22 -10.91 11.32
C LYS A 248 -2.56 -10.14 10.05
N ASP A 249 -3.86 -10.02 9.79
CA ASP A 249 -4.37 -9.09 8.80
C ASP A 249 -4.44 -7.67 9.40
N LEU A 250 -3.56 -6.78 8.93
CA LEU A 250 -3.52 -5.39 9.41
C LEU A 250 -4.65 -4.53 8.83
N ASN A 251 -5.41 -5.03 7.86
CA ASN A 251 -6.61 -4.37 7.34
C ASN A 251 -7.88 -4.74 8.10
N GLN A 252 -7.80 -5.64 9.08
CA GLN A 252 -8.93 -5.95 9.94
C GLN A 252 -9.38 -4.71 10.72
N HIS A 253 -10.67 -4.42 10.65
CA HIS A 253 -11.28 -3.30 11.36
C HIS A 253 -12.55 -3.71 12.10
N ALA A 254 -13.12 -2.79 12.88
CA ALA A 254 -14.36 -3.03 13.61
C ALA A 254 -15.50 -3.45 12.66
N GLU A 255 -16.40 -4.32 13.13
CA GLU A 255 -17.57 -4.75 12.34
C GLU A 255 -18.58 -3.63 12.09
N LEU A 256 -18.59 -2.61 12.95
CA LEU A 256 -19.44 -1.43 12.82
C LEU A 256 -18.65 -0.30 12.20
N THR A 257 -18.94 0.03 10.94
CA THR A 257 -18.28 1.12 10.21
C THR A 257 -19.28 1.90 9.39
N ILE A 258 -19.04 3.21 9.23
CA ILE A 258 -19.77 4.03 8.27
C ILE A 258 -18.97 3.97 6.97
N GLU A 259 -19.61 3.64 5.85
CA GLU A 259 -18.95 3.54 4.54
C GLU A 259 -19.09 4.84 3.75
N SER A 260 -20.30 5.41 3.74
CA SER A 260 -20.57 6.62 2.99
C SER A 260 -21.76 7.41 3.51
N PHE A 261 -21.77 8.70 3.22
CA PHE A 261 -22.88 9.58 3.51
C PHE A 261 -23.16 10.50 2.32
N GLN A 262 -24.43 10.57 1.94
CA GLN A 262 -24.90 11.37 0.82
C GLN A 262 -25.88 12.42 1.32
N ILE A 263 -25.61 13.68 0.99
CA ILE A 263 -26.46 14.84 1.28
C ILE A 263 -26.95 15.41 -0.04
N ASN A 264 -28.27 15.51 -0.21
CA ASN A 264 -28.87 16.00 -1.44
C ASN A 264 -29.97 17.04 -1.14
N LYS A 265 -29.99 18.11 -1.93
CA LYS A 265 -30.99 19.19 -1.92
C LYS A 265 -31.23 19.87 -0.57
N THR A 266 -30.28 19.85 0.37
CA THR A 266 -30.39 20.68 1.59
C THR A 266 -30.12 22.16 1.27
N LYS A 267 -30.44 23.06 2.21
CA LYS A 267 -30.39 24.51 1.97
C LYS A 267 -28.99 24.99 1.53
N TYR A 268 -27.94 24.47 2.17
CA TYR A 268 -26.56 24.90 1.96
C TYR A 268 -25.63 23.80 1.42
N ILE A 269 -25.96 22.52 1.61
CA ILE A 269 -25.12 21.37 1.20
C ILE A 269 -25.87 20.51 0.19
N GLY A 270 -25.22 20.10 -0.89
CA GLY A 270 -25.86 19.19 -1.85
C GLY A 270 -26.91 19.84 -2.76
N LYS A 271 -26.96 21.18 -2.86
CA LYS A 271 -28.05 21.93 -3.53
C LYS A 271 -28.10 21.72 -5.05
N LYS A 272 -26.97 21.95 -5.73
CA LYS A 272 -26.85 21.74 -7.19
C LYS A 272 -26.50 20.29 -7.48
N GLU A 273 -25.39 19.85 -6.89
CA GLU A 273 -24.88 18.47 -6.96
C GLU A 273 -24.86 17.89 -5.55
N SER A 274 -25.17 16.61 -5.44
CA SER A 274 -25.18 15.92 -4.15
C SER A 274 -23.76 15.80 -3.59
N LEU A 275 -23.59 16.13 -2.30
CA LEU A 275 -22.34 15.87 -1.62
C LEU A 275 -22.30 14.39 -1.22
N ARG A 276 -21.30 13.66 -1.72
CA ARG A 276 -21.03 12.27 -1.34
C ARG A 276 -19.70 12.18 -0.61
N CYS A 277 -19.76 11.81 0.66
CA CYS A 277 -18.60 11.51 1.48
C CYS A 277 -18.42 9.99 1.54
N LYS A 278 -17.20 9.50 1.30
CA LYS A 278 -16.81 8.12 1.61
C LYS A 278 -15.95 8.14 2.86
N PHE A 279 -16.03 7.10 3.67
CA PHE A 279 -15.31 7.02 4.94
C PHE A 279 -14.43 5.78 4.97
N SER A 280 -13.24 5.95 5.52
CA SER A 280 -12.33 4.87 5.88
C SER A 280 -12.82 4.21 7.19
N PRO A 281 -12.67 2.89 7.37
CA PRO A 281 -12.86 2.27 8.68
C PRO A 281 -11.76 2.64 9.69
N PHE A 282 -10.67 3.26 9.22
CA PHE A 282 -9.57 3.73 10.05
C PHE A 282 -9.74 5.21 10.40
N LEU A 283 -8.89 6.08 9.84
CA LEU A 283 -8.88 7.51 10.15
C LEU A 283 -9.67 8.31 9.10
N ASN A 284 -10.62 9.12 9.57
CA ASN A 284 -11.30 10.12 8.76
C ASN A 284 -11.02 11.50 9.32
N THR A 285 -10.60 12.44 8.46
CA THR A 285 -10.33 13.82 8.88
C THR A 285 -11.18 14.79 8.06
N VAL A 286 -11.99 15.61 8.73
CA VAL A 286 -12.84 16.62 8.08
C VAL A 286 -12.22 18.00 8.26
N ILE A 287 -11.66 18.56 7.19
CA ILE A 287 -10.88 19.82 7.20
C ILE A 287 -11.64 20.92 6.46
N GLY A 288 -11.52 22.16 6.91
CA GLY A 288 -12.13 23.33 6.25
C GLY A 288 -12.20 24.56 7.14
N GLY A 289 -12.44 25.73 6.54
CA GLY A 289 -12.53 27.01 7.25
C GLY A 289 -13.74 27.14 8.19
N ARG A 290 -13.84 28.24 8.95
CA ARG A 290 -15.01 28.52 9.79
C ARG A 290 -16.27 28.61 8.92
N GLY A 291 -17.36 27.98 9.35
CA GLY A 291 -18.64 27.98 8.62
C GLY A 291 -18.70 27.04 7.42
N SER A 292 -17.67 26.23 7.14
CA SER A 292 -17.64 25.30 5.99
C SER A 292 -18.53 24.06 6.13
N GLY A 293 -19.37 23.98 7.18
CA GLY A 293 -20.30 22.86 7.38
C GLY A 293 -19.71 21.59 8.04
N LYS A 294 -18.51 21.64 8.62
CA LYS A 294 -17.88 20.46 9.27
C LYS A 294 -18.74 19.86 10.39
N SER A 295 -19.18 20.68 11.34
CA SER A 295 -20.07 20.24 12.42
C SER A 295 -21.44 19.86 11.86
N THR A 296 -21.93 20.60 10.86
CA THR A 296 -23.21 20.31 10.20
C THR A 296 -23.23 18.92 9.55
N LEU A 297 -22.10 18.46 8.99
CA LEU A 297 -21.96 17.09 8.47
C LEU A 297 -22.22 16.05 9.57
N LEU A 298 -21.62 16.22 10.75
CA LEU A 298 -21.83 15.34 11.90
C LEU A 298 -23.27 15.39 12.42
N GLU A 299 -23.89 16.58 12.45
CA GLU A 299 -25.29 16.71 12.85
C GLU A 299 -26.24 16.06 11.84
N PHE A 300 -25.97 16.16 10.54
CA PHE A 300 -26.72 15.44 9.51
C PHE A 300 -26.64 13.92 9.70
N MET A 301 -25.45 13.40 10.04
CA MET A 301 -25.28 11.98 10.36
C MET A 301 -26.08 11.58 11.61
N ARG A 302 -25.96 12.35 12.70
CA ARG A 302 -26.73 12.14 13.95
C ARG A 302 -28.23 12.11 13.67
N PHE A 303 -28.71 13.04 12.84
CA PHE A 303 -30.10 13.13 12.44
C PHE A 303 -30.58 11.90 11.67
N VAL A 304 -29.79 11.41 10.70
CA VAL A 304 -30.13 10.20 9.93
C VAL A 304 -30.10 8.95 10.79
N PHE A 305 -29.16 8.86 11.73
CA PHE A 305 -29.11 7.79 12.73
C PHE A 305 -30.23 7.85 13.77
N ARG A 306 -31.06 8.91 13.81
CA ARG A 306 -32.10 9.12 14.83
C ARG A 306 -31.55 9.08 16.27
N ARG A 307 -30.35 9.64 16.45
CA ARG A 307 -29.65 9.74 17.74
C ARG A 307 -29.76 11.14 18.36
N ASP A 308 -30.84 11.85 18.04
CA ASP A 308 -31.18 13.17 18.61
C ASP A 308 -31.42 13.10 20.13
N LYS A 309 -31.92 11.96 20.63
CA LYS A 309 -32.18 11.73 22.06
C LYS A 309 -30.91 11.69 22.92
N GLU A 310 -29.73 11.55 22.31
CA GLU A 310 -28.45 11.52 23.01
C GLU A 310 -27.84 12.91 23.20
N LEU A 311 -28.46 13.94 22.65
CA LEU A 311 -28.02 15.32 22.82
C LEU A 311 -28.36 15.82 24.24
N PRO A 312 -27.45 16.58 24.89
CA PRO A 312 -27.79 17.34 26.08
C PRO A 312 -29.01 18.24 25.86
N GLU A 313 -29.89 18.36 26.85
CA GLU A 313 -31.11 19.17 26.76
C GLU A 313 -30.83 20.61 26.30
N ALA A 314 -29.69 21.17 26.71
CA ALA A 314 -29.27 22.53 26.39
C ALA A 314 -29.15 22.82 24.88
N ILE A 315 -28.88 21.80 24.04
CA ILE A 315 -28.67 21.97 22.59
C ILE A 315 -29.77 21.31 21.74
N ARG A 316 -30.70 20.59 22.38
CA ARG A 316 -31.73 19.82 21.69
C ARG A 316 -32.74 20.70 20.95
N SER A 317 -33.19 21.78 21.57
CA SER A 317 -34.16 22.70 20.96
C SER A 317 -33.60 23.39 19.70
N GLU A 318 -32.31 23.73 19.72
CA GLU A 318 -31.62 24.30 18.57
C GLU A 318 -31.45 23.25 17.45
N PHE A 319 -31.06 22.02 17.80
CA PHE A 319 -30.99 20.91 16.85
C PHE A 319 -32.34 20.65 16.17
N ASP A 320 -33.40 20.45 16.97
CA ASP A 320 -34.75 20.17 16.45
C ASP A 320 -35.22 21.28 15.50
N LYS A 321 -34.94 22.53 15.84
CA LYS A 321 -35.24 23.68 14.97
C LYS A 321 -34.51 23.59 13.63
N TYR A 322 -33.19 23.34 13.62
CA TYR A 322 -32.42 23.27 12.37
C TYR A 322 -32.84 22.13 11.45
N PHE A 323 -33.38 21.04 12.01
CA PHE A 323 -33.80 19.86 11.28
C PHE A 323 -35.32 19.80 11.00
N GLN A 324 -36.06 20.88 11.25
CA GLN A 324 -37.40 21.06 10.69
C GLN A 324 -37.32 21.44 9.21
N VAL A 325 -38.24 20.90 8.41
CA VAL A 325 -38.33 21.17 6.97
C VAL A 325 -38.91 22.55 6.71
N GLY A 326 -38.24 23.34 5.87
CA GLY A 326 -38.71 24.65 5.42
C GLY A 326 -38.20 25.83 6.26
N GLY A 327 -38.73 27.02 5.97
CA GLY A 327 -38.30 28.26 6.63
C GLY A 327 -36.81 28.56 6.43
N ASP A 328 -36.14 29.00 7.49
CA ASP A 328 -34.72 29.33 7.47
C ASP A 328 -33.77 28.17 7.85
N ASN A 329 -34.30 26.95 7.98
CA ASN A 329 -33.62 25.77 8.50
C ASN A 329 -32.72 25.06 7.47
N LEU A 330 -32.05 23.96 7.88
CA LEU A 330 -31.11 23.24 7.01
C LEU A 330 -31.82 22.39 5.95
N LEU A 331 -33.01 21.88 6.25
CA LEU A 331 -33.76 20.95 5.40
C LEU A 331 -34.81 21.66 4.54
N THR A 332 -34.91 21.23 3.29
CA THR A 332 -35.88 21.68 2.29
C THR A 332 -36.89 20.57 2.00
N ASN A 333 -37.98 20.89 1.29
CA ASN A 333 -38.99 19.91 0.85
C ASN A 333 -38.45 18.86 -0.14
N GLU A 334 -37.26 19.07 -0.69
CA GLU A 334 -36.60 18.13 -1.61
C GLU A 334 -35.42 17.40 -0.95
N SER A 335 -35.12 17.71 0.31
CA SER A 335 -33.94 17.18 0.98
C SER A 335 -33.99 15.68 1.12
N ARG A 336 -32.87 15.04 0.78
CA ARG A 336 -32.66 13.60 0.91
C ARG A 336 -31.28 13.36 1.52
N LEU A 337 -31.24 12.51 2.53
CA LEU A 337 -30.03 12.09 3.23
C LEU A 337 -29.97 10.57 3.21
N SER A 338 -28.83 10.00 2.82
CA SER A 338 -28.63 8.55 2.78
C SER A 338 -27.28 8.19 3.35
N LEU A 339 -27.24 7.34 4.36
CA LEU A 339 -26.02 6.88 5.03
C LEU A 339 -25.90 5.38 4.89
N VAL A 340 -24.75 4.91 4.40
CA VAL A 340 -24.43 3.48 4.31
C VAL A 340 -23.47 3.12 5.42
N TYR A 341 -23.79 2.07 6.18
CA TYR A 341 -22.95 1.53 7.24
C TYR A 341 -22.95 0.00 7.20
N GLN A 342 -21.90 -0.61 7.72
CA GLN A 342 -21.79 -2.05 7.91
C GLN A 342 -21.99 -2.40 9.37
N LYS A 343 -22.64 -3.53 9.65
CA LYS A 343 -22.78 -4.13 10.97
C LYS A 343 -22.83 -5.64 10.82
N GLN A 344 -21.95 -6.37 11.54
CA GLN A 344 -21.92 -7.84 11.56
C GLN A 344 -21.88 -8.48 10.15
N GLY A 345 -21.09 -7.90 9.25
CA GLY A 345 -20.96 -8.39 7.87
C GLY A 345 -22.05 -7.89 6.90
N SER A 346 -23.23 -7.50 7.39
CA SER A 346 -24.32 -6.95 6.57
C SER A 346 -24.16 -5.45 6.33
N ARG A 347 -24.60 -4.99 5.14
CA ARG A 347 -24.60 -3.57 4.75
C ARG A 347 -26.01 -3.02 4.85
N TYR A 348 -26.14 -1.87 5.50
CA TYR A 348 -27.40 -1.19 5.75
C TYR A 348 -27.36 0.23 5.19
N ARG A 349 -28.52 0.72 4.75
CA ARG A 349 -28.69 2.10 4.29
C ARG A 349 -29.81 2.75 5.09
N LEU A 350 -29.46 3.79 5.85
CA LEU A 350 -30.42 4.66 6.51
C LEU A 350 -30.78 5.80 5.58
N ASN A 351 -32.06 6.01 5.35
CA ASN A 351 -32.53 7.15 4.56
C ASN A 351 -33.40 8.10 5.39
N TRP A 352 -33.37 9.35 4.98
CA TRP A 352 -34.36 10.34 5.34
C TRP A 352 -34.70 11.16 4.10
N SER A 353 -35.99 11.40 3.88
CA SER A 353 -36.48 12.28 2.83
C SER A 353 -37.66 13.09 3.35
N ALA A 354 -37.76 14.35 2.95
CA ALA A 354 -38.82 15.25 3.43
C ALA A 354 -40.24 14.73 3.14
N ASN A 355 -40.43 14.01 2.03
CA ASN A 355 -41.72 13.48 1.58
C ASN A 355 -41.96 12.01 1.94
N ALA A 356 -41.08 11.38 2.74
CA ALA A 356 -41.12 9.94 3.03
C ALA A 356 -41.12 9.04 1.77
N GLU A 357 -40.47 9.48 0.69
CA GLU A 357 -40.34 8.75 -0.58
C GLU A 357 -39.37 7.57 -0.50
N LEU A 358 -38.46 7.56 0.49
CA LEU A 358 -37.45 6.53 0.67
C LEU A 358 -37.76 5.69 1.93
N PRO A 359 -37.57 4.36 1.89
CA PRO A 359 -37.62 3.52 3.09
C PRO A 359 -36.63 4.02 4.14
N SER A 360 -37.02 4.05 5.42
CA SER A 360 -36.15 4.55 6.49
C SER A 360 -34.88 3.73 6.68
N LEU A 361 -34.97 2.42 6.42
CA LEU A 361 -33.88 1.47 6.53
C LEU A 361 -33.98 0.44 5.40
N GLU A 362 -32.84 0.13 4.80
CA GLU A 362 -32.67 -0.92 3.82
C GLU A 362 -31.46 -1.79 4.16
N VAL A 363 -31.46 -3.03 3.70
CA VAL A 363 -30.35 -3.98 3.80
C VAL A 363 -30.00 -4.48 2.40
N VAL A 364 -28.72 -4.78 2.16
CA VAL A 364 -28.27 -5.40 0.91
C VAL A 364 -28.61 -6.89 0.93
N ASP A 365 -29.31 -7.38 -0.08
CA ASP A 365 -29.59 -8.80 -0.27
C ASP A 365 -28.43 -9.56 -0.95
N GLU A 366 -28.61 -10.87 -1.15
CA GLU A 366 -27.59 -11.75 -1.76
C GLU A 366 -27.23 -11.35 -3.20
N ASN A 367 -28.13 -10.65 -3.91
CA ASN A 367 -27.91 -10.19 -5.27
C ASN A 367 -27.21 -8.81 -5.32
N GLY A 368 -27.03 -8.16 -4.17
CA GLY A 368 -26.46 -6.83 -4.07
C GLY A 368 -27.49 -5.70 -4.16
N ASP A 369 -28.78 -6.02 -4.14
CA ASP A 369 -29.87 -5.04 -4.23
C ASP A 369 -30.31 -4.56 -2.85
N TRP A 370 -30.72 -3.30 -2.77
CA TRP A 370 -31.22 -2.69 -1.53
C TRP A 370 -32.69 -3.06 -1.33
N GLN A 371 -33.00 -3.72 -0.22
CA GLN A 371 -34.36 -4.10 0.16
C GLN A 371 -34.79 -3.37 1.45
N PRO A 372 -36.02 -2.82 1.51
CA PRO A 372 -36.58 -2.28 2.75
C PRO A 372 -36.55 -3.32 3.88
N THR A 373 -36.24 -2.88 5.10
CA THR A 373 -36.31 -3.72 6.29
C THR A 373 -36.73 -2.89 7.50
N ASP A 374 -37.47 -3.51 8.43
CA ASP A 374 -37.91 -2.85 9.67
C ASP A 374 -36.80 -2.79 10.74
N GLY A 375 -35.66 -3.45 10.49
CA GLY A 375 -34.57 -3.63 11.46
C GLY A 375 -34.91 -4.68 12.53
N GLU A 376 -33.87 -5.27 13.14
CA GLU A 376 -34.01 -6.08 14.36
C GLU A 376 -33.67 -5.26 15.61
#